data_AF-A0A387H499-F1
#
_entry.id   AF-A0A387H499-F1
#
_cell.length_a   1.000
_cell.length_b   1.000
_cell.length_c   1.000
_cell.angle_alpha   90.00
_cell.angle_beta   90.00
_cell.angle_gamma   90.00
#
_symmetry.space_group_name_H-M   'P 1'
#
loop_
_entity.id
_entity.type
_entity.pdbx_description
1 polymer ?
#
loop_
_entity_poly.entity_id
_entity_poly.type
_entity_poly.pdbx_seq_one_letter_code
_entity_poly.pdbx_strand_id
1 'polypeptide(L)'
;MKPVYTAPTEDAATTRFLEFAEVWGKKYPAIVRLWESSWAEFTPFLQFDAEIRRIVCTTNSIESVNARIRKAVRARGHFPTEQAALKCVYMAVMSLDPTGVGRKRWTMRWKGAMNAFDLAFDGRLTAGQL
;
A
#
# COMPACT_ATOMS: atom_id res chain seq x y z
N MET A 1 -9.09 7.79 -10.02
CA MET A 1 -8.90 6.52 -9.29
C MET A 1 -9.23 6.58 -7.81
N LYS A 2 -8.85 7.61 -7.04
CA LYS A 2 -9.24 7.71 -5.60
C LYS A 2 -10.70 7.38 -5.29
N PRO A 3 -11.69 7.91 -6.04
CA PRO A 3 -13.09 7.58 -5.80
C PRO A 3 -13.45 6.09 -5.93
N VAL A 4 -12.68 5.31 -6.72
CA VAL A 4 -12.89 3.88 -6.92
C VAL A 4 -12.53 3.09 -5.66
N TYR A 5 -11.32 3.26 -5.15
CA TYR A 5 -10.84 2.49 -3.98
C TYR A 5 -11.31 3.01 -2.62
N THR A 6 -11.96 4.17 -2.58
CA THR A 6 -12.63 4.67 -1.37
C THR A 6 -14.14 4.46 -1.37
N ALA A 7 -14.70 3.81 -2.40
CA ALA A 7 -16.13 3.60 -2.50
C ALA A 7 -16.65 2.68 -1.37
N PRO A 8 -17.88 2.88 -0.87
CA PRO A 8 -18.43 2.09 0.22
C PRO A 8 -18.80 0.65 -0.19
N THR A 9 -19.10 0.43 -1.47
CA THR A 9 -19.50 -0.87 -2.02
C THR A 9 -18.83 -1.13 -3.37
N GLU A 10 -18.84 -2.39 -3.81
CA GLU A 10 -18.36 -2.77 -5.15
C GLU A 10 -19.15 -2.10 -6.27
N ASP A 11 -20.49 -2.04 -6.17
CA ASP A 11 -21.32 -1.35 -7.15
C ASP A 11 -20.95 0.13 -7.27
N ALA A 12 -20.75 0.80 -6.13
CA ALA A 12 -20.32 2.19 -6.12
C ALA A 12 -18.91 2.33 -6.74
N ALA A 13 -17.98 1.43 -6.45
CA ALA A 13 -16.64 1.42 -7.05
C ALA A 13 -16.71 1.23 -8.57
N THR A 14 -17.56 0.33 -9.03
CA THR A 14 -17.81 0.04 -10.45
C THR A 14 -18.33 1.29 -11.15
N THR A 15 -19.35 1.95 -10.59
CA THR A 15 -19.86 3.23 -11.12
C THR A 15 -18.76 4.28 -11.21
N ARG A 16 -17.95 4.46 -10.16
CA ARG A 16 -16.82 5.42 -10.19
C ARG A 16 -15.75 5.04 -11.22
N PHE A 17 -15.56 3.76 -11.49
CA PHE A 17 -14.63 3.29 -12.51
C PHE A 17 -15.15 3.55 -13.92
N LEU A 18 -16.44 3.34 -14.17
CA LEU A 18 -17.10 3.66 -15.44
C LEU A 18 -17.06 5.17 -15.72
N GLU A 19 -17.38 6.01 -14.74
CA GLU A 19 -17.23 7.48 -14.84
C GLU A 19 -15.79 7.88 -15.21
N PHE A 20 -14.80 7.23 -14.59
CA PHE A 20 -13.40 7.46 -14.92
C PHE A 20 -13.07 7.03 -16.35
N ALA A 21 -13.54 5.87 -16.79
CA ALA A 21 -13.31 5.34 -18.13
C ALA A 21 -13.97 6.20 -19.22
N GLU A 22 -15.14 6.77 -18.95
CA GLU A 22 -15.81 7.69 -19.87
C GLU A 22 -14.98 8.95 -20.12
N VAL A 23 -14.49 9.58 -19.04
CA VAL A 23 -13.74 10.83 -19.12
C VAL A 23 -12.31 10.61 -19.64
N TRP A 24 -11.64 9.55 -19.18
CA TRP A 24 -10.20 9.36 -19.39
C TRP A 24 -9.84 8.19 -20.29
N GLY A 25 -10.76 7.30 -20.61
CA GLY A 25 -10.48 6.06 -21.33
C GLY A 25 -9.95 6.26 -22.75
N LYS A 26 -10.39 7.32 -23.44
CA LYS A 26 -9.82 7.69 -24.76
C LYS A 26 -8.36 8.09 -24.67
N LYS A 27 -7.98 8.83 -23.63
CA LYS A 27 -6.61 9.34 -23.43
C LYS A 27 -5.68 8.29 -22.83
N TYR A 28 -6.21 7.44 -21.94
CA TYR A 28 -5.44 6.45 -21.18
C TYR A 28 -6.06 5.04 -21.28
N PRO A 29 -6.22 4.47 -22.49
CA PRO A 29 -6.92 3.20 -22.68
C PRO A 29 -6.21 2.02 -22.02
N ALA A 30 -4.88 2.10 -21.86
CA ALA A 30 -4.10 1.08 -21.16
C ALA A 30 -4.41 1.02 -19.65
N ILE A 31 -4.75 2.16 -19.02
CA ILE A 31 -5.12 2.20 -17.60
C ILE A 31 -6.47 1.53 -17.39
N VAL A 32 -7.43 1.79 -18.28
CA VAL A 32 -8.76 1.15 -18.23
C VAL A 32 -8.61 -0.37 -18.36
N ARG A 33 -7.91 -0.85 -19.40
CA ARG A 33 -7.66 -2.29 -19.58
C ARG A 33 -6.96 -2.94 -18.39
N LEU A 34 -5.98 -2.27 -17.80
CA LEU A 34 -5.29 -2.77 -16.61
C LEU A 34 -6.28 -2.98 -15.46
N TRP A 35 -7.11 -1.98 -15.18
CA TRP A 35 -8.09 -2.07 -14.11
C TRP A 35 -9.19 -3.09 -14.37
N GLU A 36 -9.68 -3.21 -15.61
CA GLU A 36 -10.61 -4.26 -16.01
C GLU A 36 -10.01 -5.65 -15.80
N SER A 37 -8.75 -5.85 -16.23
CA SER A 37 -8.06 -7.13 -16.10
C SER A 37 -7.72 -7.51 -14.66
N SER A 38 -7.61 -6.53 -13.77
CA SER A 38 -7.27 -6.71 -12.35
C SER A 38 -8.46 -6.50 -11.42
N TRP A 39 -9.69 -6.37 -11.97
CA TRP A 39 -10.86 -5.98 -11.19
C TRP A 39 -11.22 -7.05 -10.16
N ALA A 40 -11.13 -8.33 -10.53
CA ALA A 40 -11.42 -9.46 -9.66
C ALA A 40 -10.44 -9.56 -8.48
N GLU A 41 -9.17 -9.22 -8.68
CA GLU A 41 -8.16 -9.15 -7.63
C GLU A 41 -8.34 -7.91 -6.74
N PHE A 42 -8.89 -6.82 -7.30
CA PHE A 42 -9.16 -5.58 -6.57
C PHE A 42 -10.44 -5.68 -5.72
N THR A 43 -11.54 -6.25 -6.21
CA THR A 43 -12.83 -6.28 -5.49
C THR A 43 -12.73 -6.77 -4.03
N PRO A 44 -11.99 -7.85 -3.68
CA PRO A 44 -11.85 -8.29 -2.30
C PRO A 44 -11.31 -7.20 -1.36
N PHE A 45 -10.50 -6.26 -1.87
CA PHE A 45 -10.02 -5.13 -1.09
C PHE A 45 -11.17 -4.27 -0.55
N LEU A 46 -12.27 -4.13 -1.28
CA LEU A 46 -13.41 -3.31 -0.89
C LEU A 46 -14.19 -3.90 0.29
N GLN A 47 -14.03 -5.19 0.58
CA GLN A 47 -14.67 -5.87 1.71
C GLN A 47 -14.05 -5.48 3.06
N PHE A 48 -12.83 -4.92 3.07
CA PHE A 48 -12.20 -4.43 4.29
C PHE A 48 -12.84 -3.12 4.77
N ASP A 49 -12.85 -2.95 6.09
CA ASP A 49 -13.27 -1.70 6.73
C ASP A 49 -12.49 -0.48 6.19
N ALA A 50 -13.13 0.68 6.16
CA ALA A 50 -12.53 1.92 5.68
C ALA A 50 -11.23 2.30 6.41
N GLU A 51 -11.09 1.97 7.70
CA GLU A 51 -9.85 2.18 8.46
C GLU A 51 -8.70 1.30 7.94
N ILE A 52 -8.97 0.03 7.63
CA ILE A 52 -7.99 -0.89 7.03
C ILE A 52 -7.62 -0.40 5.62
N ARG A 53 -8.62 -0.10 4.78
CA ARG A 53 -8.42 0.36 3.41
C ARG A 53 -7.59 1.64 3.35
N ARG A 54 -7.80 2.56 4.29
CA ARG A 54 -7.01 3.79 4.40
C ARG A 54 -5.53 3.48 4.61
N ILE A 55 -5.18 2.53 5.48
CA ILE A 55 -3.79 2.16 5.73
C ILE A 55 -3.14 1.59 4.47
N VAL A 56 -3.80 0.64 3.82
CA VAL A 56 -3.29 -0.03 2.60
C VAL A 56 -3.10 0.97 1.45
N CYS A 57 -4.08 1.84 1.21
CA CYS A 57 -4.02 2.82 0.13
C CYS A 57 -3.07 4.00 0.39
N THR A 58 -2.41 4.10 1.53
CA THR A 58 -1.56 5.27 1.80
C THR A 58 -0.29 5.35 0.95
N THR A 59 0.12 4.25 0.28
CA THR A 59 1.32 4.02 -0.59
C THR A 59 2.68 4.48 -0.06
N ASN A 60 2.70 5.54 0.75
CA ASN A 60 3.79 6.15 1.49
C ASN A 60 4.75 5.17 2.15
N SER A 61 4.29 4.06 2.75
CA SER A 61 5.20 3.08 3.37
C SER A 61 6.12 2.46 2.33
N ILE A 62 5.52 1.92 1.26
CA ILE A 62 6.23 1.22 0.20
C ILE A 62 7.08 2.21 -0.60
N GLU A 63 6.53 3.38 -0.91
CA GLU A 63 7.25 4.44 -1.61
C GLU A 63 8.45 4.96 -0.82
N SER A 64 8.31 5.17 0.50
CA SER A 64 9.39 5.62 1.38
C SER A 64 10.55 4.61 1.42
N VAL A 65 10.23 3.31 1.55
CA VAL A 65 11.22 2.23 1.48
C VAL A 65 11.91 2.23 0.11
N ASN A 66 11.12 2.22 -0.98
CA ASN A 66 11.64 2.21 -2.34
C ASN A 66 12.48 3.45 -2.67
N ALA A 67 12.13 4.63 -2.16
CA ALA A 67 12.90 5.86 -2.34
C ALA A 67 14.29 5.75 -1.69
N ARG A 68 14.37 5.17 -0.48
CA ARG A 68 15.63 5.00 0.23
C ARG A 68 16.52 3.93 -0.39
N ILE A 69 15.94 2.81 -0.80
CA ILE A 69 16.66 1.78 -1.56
C ILE A 69 17.23 2.39 -2.84
N ARG A 70 16.41 3.10 -3.63
CA ARG A 70 16.86 3.79 -4.85
C ARG A 70 17.98 4.78 -4.58
N LYS A 71 17.89 5.58 -3.51
CA LYS A 71 18.95 6.52 -3.11
C LYS A 71 20.26 5.78 -2.79
N ALA A 72 20.19 4.72 -1.99
CA ALA A 72 21.36 3.94 -1.58
C ALA A 72 22.06 3.24 -2.76
N VAL A 73 21.26 2.69 -3.69
CA VAL A 73 21.74 2.04 -4.91
C VAL A 73 22.38 3.05 -5.86
N ARG A 74 21.72 4.19 -6.13
CA ARG A 74 22.25 5.24 -7.00
C ARG A 74 23.58 5.82 -6.51
N ALA A 75 23.73 5.97 -5.20
CA ALA A 75 24.98 6.46 -4.60
C ALA A 75 26.17 5.51 -4.80
N ARG A 76 25.93 4.21 -5.04
CA ARG A 76 26.97 3.20 -5.25
C ARG A 76 27.25 2.93 -6.73
N GLY A 77 26.26 3.10 -7.61
CA GLY A 77 26.42 2.85 -9.04
C GLY A 77 26.45 1.36 -9.36
N HIS A 78 27.65 0.81 -9.60
CA HIS A 78 27.83 -0.60 -9.96
C HIS A 78 28.15 -1.48 -8.74
N PHE A 79 27.73 -2.73 -8.78
CA PHE A 79 28.00 -3.72 -7.74
C PHE A 79 28.88 -4.85 -8.28
N PRO A 80 29.99 -5.20 -7.61
CA PRO A 80 30.90 -6.25 -8.08
C PRO A 80 30.31 -7.66 -7.94
N THR A 81 29.35 -7.85 -7.03
CA THR A 81 28.65 -9.11 -6.80
C THR A 81 27.20 -8.88 -6.37
N GLU A 82 26.36 -9.90 -6.51
CA GLU A 82 24.99 -9.89 -5.99
C GLU A 82 24.96 -9.67 -4.46
N GLN A 83 25.88 -10.30 -3.72
CA GLN A 83 25.98 -10.15 -2.27
C GLN A 83 26.28 -8.70 -1.87
N ALA A 84 27.08 -7.97 -2.65
CA ALA A 84 27.33 -6.55 -2.41
C ALA A 84 26.06 -5.69 -2.62
N ALA A 85 25.26 -6.01 -3.66
CA ALA A 85 23.97 -5.37 -3.89
C ALA A 85 22.99 -5.65 -2.76
N LEU A 86 22.86 -6.92 -2.34
CA LEU A 86 21.99 -7.32 -1.24
C LEU A 86 22.37 -6.63 0.07
N LYS A 87 23.67 -6.58 0.39
CA LYS A 87 24.16 -5.86 1.58
C LYS A 87 23.83 -4.37 1.54
N CYS A 88 23.87 -3.73 0.38
CA CYS A 88 23.45 -2.34 0.23
C CYS A 88 21.96 -2.15 0.56
N VAL A 89 21.09 -3.00 -0.01
CA VAL A 89 19.65 -2.96 0.26
C VAL A 89 19.37 -3.20 1.74
N TYR A 90 20.01 -4.22 2.33
CA TYR A 90 19.90 -4.52 3.76
C TYR A 90 20.23 -3.31 4.64
N MET A 91 21.38 -2.67 4.40
CA MET A 91 21.78 -1.48 5.17
C MET A 91 20.81 -0.30 4.97
N ALA A 92 20.28 -0.12 3.75
CA ALA A 92 19.28 0.92 3.47
C ALA A 92 17.99 0.68 4.27
N VAL A 93 17.52 -0.56 4.37
CA VAL A 93 16.35 -0.95 5.15
C VAL A 93 16.62 -0.80 6.65
N MET A 94 17.74 -1.29 7.15
CA MET A 94 18.07 -1.17 8.58
C MET A 94 18.26 0.27 9.05
N SER A 95 18.62 1.18 8.13
CA SER A 95 18.69 2.61 8.44
C SER A 95 17.32 3.30 8.57
N LEU A 96 16.20 2.62 8.28
CA LEU A 96 14.88 3.25 8.09
C LEU A 96 14.39 4.04 9.30
N ASP A 97 14.53 3.46 10.48
CA ASP A 97 14.03 4.03 11.73
C ASP A 97 15.04 3.78 12.86
N PRO A 98 16.23 4.41 12.79
CA PRO A 98 17.34 4.10 13.69
C PRO A 98 17.03 4.56 15.13
N THR A 99 16.06 5.46 15.31
CA THR A 99 15.64 6.03 16.60
C THR A 99 14.25 5.55 17.05
N GLY A 100 13.54 4.74 16.26
CA GLY A 100 12.21 4.23 16.59
C GLY A 100 11.06 5.25 16.54
N VAL A 101 11.32 6.49 16.10
CA VAL A 101 10.34 7.58 16.05
C VAL A 101 9.29 7.30 14.96
N GLY A 102 9.72 6.70 13.86
CA GLY A 102 8.82 6.21 12.81
C GLY A 102 7.82 5.23 13.40
N ARG A 103 8.31 4.15 14.02
CA ARG A 103 7.50 3.10 14.65
C ARG A 103 6.42 3.67 15.56
N LYS A 104 6.76 4.59 16.48
CA LYS A 104 5.77 5.22 17.38
C LYS A 104 4.64 5.94 16.63
N ARG A 105 4.97 6.70 15.59
CA ARG A 105 3.98 7.41 14.77
C ARG A 105 3.10 6.45 13.96
N TRP A 106 3.66 5.33 13.53
CA TRP A 106 2.95 4.27 12.81
C TRP A 106 1.96 3.53 13.73
N THR A 107 2.35 3.16 14.95
CA THR A 107 1.46 2.48 15.91
C THR A 107 0.18 3.27 16.20
N MET A 108 0.27 4.61 16.36
CA MET A 108 -0.91 5.46 16.56
C MET A 108 -1.88 5.45 15.38
N ARG A 109 -1.35 5.47 14.14
CA ARG A 109 -2.19 5.47 12.92
C ARG A 109 -2.90 4.13 12.71
N TRP A 110 -2.34 3.05 13.24
CA TRP A 110 -2.87 1.69 13.06
C TRP A 110 -3.97 1.32 14.04
N LYS A 111 -4.19 2.08 15.13
CA LYS A 111 -5.17 1.71 16.17
C LYS A 111 -6.58 1.44 15.62
N GLY A 112 -7.11 2.33 14.76
CA GLY A 112 -8.43 2.13 14.15
C GLY A 112 -8.48 0.88 13.26
N ALA A 113 -7.47 0.68 12.43
CA ALA A 113 -7.35 -0.50 11.60
C ALA A 113 -7.20 -1.79 12.41
N MET A 114 -6.48 -1.74 13.55
CA MET A 114 -6.31 -2.92 14.41
C MET A 114 -7.62 -3.37 15.04
N ASN A 115 -8.42 -2.42 15.53
CA ASN A 115 -9.76 -2.74 16.03
C ASN A 115 -10.65 -3.35 14.93
N ALA A 116 -10.58 -2.82 13.71
CA ALA A 116 -11.32 -3.37 12.58
C ALA A 116 -10.84 -4.77 12.19
N PHE A 117 -9.53 -5.05 12.26
CA PHE A 117 -8.99 -6.39 12.02
C PHE A 117 -9.43 -7.40 13.10
N ASP A 118 -9.46 -6.99 14.36
CA ASP A 118 -9.90 -7.82 15.48
C ASP A 118 -11.36 -8.28 15.28
N LEU A 119 -12.24 -7.35 14.88
CA LEU A 119 -13.63 -7.65 14.56
C LEU A 119 -13.79 -8.54 13.31
N ALA A 120 -13.02 -8.29 12.26
CA ALA A 120 -13.12 -9.02 11.00
C ALA A 120 -12.51 -10.44 11.07
N PHE A 121 -11.55 -10.65 11.97
CA PHE A 121 -10.79 -11.89 12.10
C PHE A 121 -10.69 -12.34 13.56
N ASP A 122 -11.84 -12.54 14.18
CA ASP A 122 -11.95 -12.93 15.58
C ASP A 122 -11.06 -14.15 15.92
N GLY A 123 -10.41 -14.10 17.09
CA GLY A 123 -9.48 -15.12 17.57
C GLY A 123 -8.14 -15.23 16.83
N ARG A 124 -7.90 -14.44 15.77
CA ARG A 124 -6.59 -14.42 15.07
C ARG A 124 -5.64 -13.36 15.60
N LEU A 125 -6.15 -12.35 16.28
CA LEU A 125 -5.39 -11.26 16.86
C LEU A 125 -5.70 -11.18 18.36
N THR A 126 -4.68 -10.97 19.18
CA THR A 126 -4.86 -10.69 20.60
C THR A 126 -4.87 -9.18 20.78
N ALA A 127 -6.07 -8.60 20.97
CA ALA A 127 -6.21 -7.21 21.41
C ALA A 127 -5.58 -7.06 22.82
N GLY A 128 -4.31 -6.65 22.88
CA GLY A 128 -3.60 -6.43 24.14
C GLY A 128 -2.07 -6.46 24.14
N GLN A 129 -1.40 -6.67 23.00
CA GLN A 129 0.08 -6.78 22.95
C GLN A 129 0.81 -5.69 22.14
N LEU A 130 0.18 -4.55 21.85
CA LEU A 130 0.83 -3.42 21.16
C LEU A 130 0.92 -2.17 22.04
#